data_AF-A0A653PHI2-F1
#
_entry.id   AF-A0A653PHI2-F1
#
_cell.length_a   1.000
_cell.length_b   1.000
_cell.length_c   1.000
_cell.angle_alpha   90.00
_cell.angle_beta   90.00
_cell.angle_gamma   90.00
#
_symmetry.space_group_name_H-M   'P 1'
#
loop_
_entity.id
_entity.type
_entity.pdbx_description
1 polymer ?
#
loop_
_entity_poly.entity_id
_entity_poly.type
_entity_poly.pdbx_seq_one_letter_code
_entity_poly.pdbx_strand_id
1 'polypeptide(L)'
;MNAKTGDPNRPISKAELLDSVIRARHRLSRHIDSHLAGDYAAIDDIAAVMRTLCAQGKGDDLLRRFIKRFELADVPLFLSQAPEASSGVQVVVGSFPNLRPDNGAVGSSLLNWLTTPAACFIDKNGRTTSMTWAKLIGAIGNTWGSHATEHFAPWIDQSALHGVSGLTLTDFMLERAATIVEDCLGELLIAQGSPLHARMKRILPVRPTDMGWMRIIALPGDLVEIEFKGGPSRHDPEDGVYPLVRVERSGVVVGTDLVVQLGIPSLRPIRVTPGRSARR
;
A
#
# COMPACT_ATOMS: atom_id res chain seq x y z
N MET A 1 -22.95 -17.09 43.66
CA MET A 1 -22.68 -15.79 43.02
C MET A 1 -22.91 -15.97 41.52
N ASN A 2 -24.10 -15.61 41.02
CA ASN A 2 -24.45 -15.83 39.62
C ASN A 2 -23.76 -14.76 38.77
N ALA A 3 -22.74 -15.16 38.01
CA ALA A 3 -22.22 -14.37 36.91
C ALA A 3 -23.37 -14.16 35.93
N LYS A 4 -23.97 -12.96 35.93
CA LYS A 4 -24.84 -12.52 34.84
C LYS A 4 -24.00 -12.59 33.57
N THR A 5 -24.26 -13.61 32.75
CA THR A 5 -23.87 -13.66 31.35
C THR A 5 -24.29 -12.34 30.72
N GLY A 6 -23.31 -11.51 30.37
CA GLY A 6 -23.55 -10.17 29.84
C GLY A 6 -24.39 -10.24 28.55
N ASP A 7 -25.21 -9.21 28.33
CA ASP A 7 -25.96 -9.05 27.09
C ASP A 7 -25.01 -9.15 25.89
N PRO A 8 -25.20 -10.13 24.97
CA PRO A 8 -24.34 -10.31 23.81
C PRO A 8 -24.37 -9.10 22.85
N ASN A 9 -25.35 -8.20 23.01
CA ASN A 9 -25.51 -7.00 22.20
C ASN A 9 -25.04 -5.70 22.91
N ARG A 10 -24.36 -5.79 24.05
CA ARG A 10 -23.89 -4.58 24.74
C ARG A 10 -22.86 -3.82 23.89
N PRO A 11 -22.85 -2.48 23.93
CA PRO A 11 -21.82 -1.70 23.28
C PRO A 11 -20.45 -1.92 23.96
N ILE A 12 -19.39 -1.85 23.15
CA ILE A 12 -18.00 -1.87 23.64
C ILE A 12 -17.71 -0.61 24.49
N SER A 13 -17.08 -0.79 25.65
CA SER A 13 -16.65 0.32 26.50
C SER A 13 -15.44 1.06 25.90
N LYS A 14 -15.11 2.26 26.42
CA LYS A 14 -13.90 2.99 26.00
C LYS A 14 -12.63 2.16 26.28
N ALA A 15 -12.54 1.52 27.45
CA ALA A 15 -11.39 0.71 27.84
C ALA A 15 -11.20 -0.50 26.92
N GLU A 16 -12.28 -1.22 26.60
CA GLU A 16 -12.21 -2.37 25.68
C GLU A 16 -11.86 -1.96 24.25
N LEU A 17 -12.32 -0.79 23.81
CA LEU A 17 -11.94 -0.25 22.51
C LEU A 17 -10.45 0.10 22.47
N LEU A 18 -9.94 0.78 23.51
CA LEU A 18 -8.51 1.09 23.65
C LEU A 18 -7.66 -0.19 23.65
N ASP A 19 -8.04 -1.17 24.45
CA ASP A 19 -7.37 -2.47 24.52
C ASP A 19 -7.38 -3.21 23.17
N SER A 20 -8.49 -3.14 22.43
CA SER A 20 -8.58 -3.68 21.07
C SER A 20 -7.62 -2.98 20.10
N VAL A 21 -7.50 -1.65 20.19
CA VAL A 21 -6.57 -0.86 19.38
C VAL A 21 -5.12 -1.18 19.71
N ILE A 22 -4.77 -1.25 21.00
CA ILE A 22 -3.44 -1.61 21.47
C ILE A 22 -3.06 -3.00 20.94
N ARG A 23 -3.96 -3.98 21.06
CA ARG A 23 -3.73 -5.33 20.53
C ARG A 23 -3.55 -5.35 19.01
N ALA A 24 -4.40 -4.63 18.27
CA ALA A 24 -4.29 -4.52 16.82
C ALA A 24 -2.94 -3.91 16.42
N ARG A 25 -2.51 -2.84 17.11
CA ARG A 25 -1.22 -2.20 16.90
C ARG A 25 -0.06 -3.16 17.15
N HIS A 26 -0.04 -3.88 18.28
CA HIS A 26 1.02 -4.84 18.59
C HIS A 26 1.07 -5.99 17.58
N ARG A 27 -0.09 -6.50 17.13
CA ARG A 27 -0.16 -7.52 16.08
C ARG A 27 0.41 -6.98 14.77
N LEU A 28 -0.08 -5.84 14.29
CA LEU A 28 0.42 -5.21 13.06
C LEU A 28 1.93 -5.03 13.12
N SER A 29 2.43 -4.51 14.24
CA SER A 29 3.85 -4.26 14.45
C SER A 29 4.70 -5.52 14.30
N ARG A 30 4.26 -6.61 14.91
CA ARG A 30 4.93 -7.91 14.86
C ARG A 30 4.96 -8.47 13.45
N HIS A 31 3.85 -8.42 12.73
CA HIS A 31 3.79 -8.97 11.36
C HIS A 31 4.59 -8.12 10.37
N ILE A 32 4.65 -6.79 10.55
CA ILE A 32 5.59 -5.94 9.80
C ILE A 32 7.05 -6.35 10.10
N ASP A 33 7.42 -6.56 11.37
CA ASP A 33 8.77 -7.01 11.73
C ASP A 33 9.10 -8.37 11.09
N SER A 34 8.18 -9.33 11.12
CA SER A 34 8.35 -10.64 10.47
C SER A 34 8.48 -10.52 8.95
N HIS A 35 7.66 -9.71 8.30
CA HIS A 35 7.71 -9.48 6.85
C HIS A 35 9.07 -8.90 6.43
N LEU A 36 9.54 -7.89 7.15
CA LEU A 36 10.87 -7.30 6.90
C LEU A 36 12.03 -8.26 7.18
N ALA A 37 11.82 -9.27 8.04
CA ALA A 37 12.77 -10.35 8.26
C ALA A 37 12.71 -11.46 7.20
N GLY A 38 11.83 -11.35 6.21
CA GLY A 38 11.70 -12.29 5.09
C GLY A 38 10.67 -13.42 5.31
N ASP A 39 9.80 -13.32 6.31
CA ASP A 39 8.68 -14.24 6.47
C ASP A 39 7.62 -13.98 5.38
N TYR A 40 7.46 -14.95 4.48
CA TYR A 40 6.56 -14.83 3.33
C TYR A 40 5.08 -14.76 3.74
N ALA A 41 4.69 -15.42 4.83
CA ALA A 41 3.28 -15.50 5.25
C ALA A 41 2.85 -14.27 6.05
N ALA A 42 3.80 -13.46 6.51
CA ALA A 42 3.53 -12.30 7.34
C ALA A 42 2.73 -11.21 6.61
N ILE A 43 2.78 -11.15 5.27
CA ILE A 43 2.02 -10.16 4.49
C ILE A 43 0.51 -10.42 4.55
N ASP A 44 0.09 -11.68 4.63
CA ASP A 44 -1.31 -12.08 4.77
C ASP A 44 -1.86 -11.69 6.15
N ASP A 45 -1.04 -11.87 7.19
CA ASP A 45 -1.36 -11.43 8.55
C ASP A 45 -1.45 -9.91 8.65
N ILE A 46 -0.57 -9.18 7.96
CA ILE A 46 -0.66 -7.71 7.82
C ILE A 46 -2.01 -7.35 7.20
N ALA A 47 -2.40 -8.02 6.10
CA ALA A 47 -3.66 -7.76 5.42
C ALA A 47 -4.86 -7.96 6.34
N ALA A 48 -4.87 -9.04 7.13
CA ALA A 48 -5.93 -9.34 8.09
C ALA A 48 -6.07 -8.25 9.16
N VAL A 49 -4.95 -7.80 9.75
CA VAL A 49 -4.98 -6.75 10.78
C VAL A 49 -5.37 -5.39 10.18
N MET A 50 -4.84 -5.07 9.00
CA MET A 50 -5.17 -3.84 8.27
C MET A 50 -6.65 -3.75 7.90
N ARG A 51 -7.26 -4.87 7.53
CA ARG A 51 -8.71 -4.93 7.31
C ARG A 51 -9.48 -4.52 8.57
N THR A 52 -9.17 -5.09 9.73
CA THR A 52 -9.83 -4.73 10.99
C THR A 52 -9.65 -3.25 11.34
N LEU A 53 -8.47 -2.69 11.05
CA LEU A 53 -8.16 -1.29 11.35
C LEU A 53 -8.88 -0.31 10.41
N CYS A 54 -8.89 -0.60 9.09
CA CYS A 54 -9.14 0.39 8.05
C CYS A 54 -10.37 0.13 7.18
N ALA A 55 -10.80 -1.13 7.02
CA ALA A 55 -11.92 -1.46 6.14
C ALA A 55 -13.26 -1.10 6.80
N GLN A 56 -14.26 -0.73 6.00
CA GLN A 56 -15.62 -0.52 6.51
C GLN A 56 -16.36 -1.86 6.61
N GLY A 57 -16.97 -2.13 7.77
CA GLY A 57 -17.71 -3.37 7.97
C GLY A 57 -18.13 -3.59 9.43
N LYS A 58 -19.01 -4.58 9.66
CA LYS A 58 -19.35 -5.02 11.02
C LYS A 58 -18.14 -5.70 11.65
N GLY A 59 -17.56 -5.09 12.68
CA GLY A 59 -16.36 -5.59 13.36
C GLY A 59 -15.06 -4.91 12.92
N ASP A 60 -15.06 -4.26 11.76
CA ASP A 60 -13.91 -3.53 11.20
C ASP A 60 -13.98 -2.02 11.56
N ASP A 61 -13.28 -1.15 10.83
CA ASP A 61 -13.25 0.31 10.99
C ASP A 61 -12.82 0.77 12.39
N LEU A 62 -11.85 0.07 12.98
CA LEU A 62 -11.40 0.32 14.34
C LEU A 62 -10.81 1.73 14.52
N LEU A 63 -10.09 2.25 13.52
CA LEU A 63 -9.50 3.59 13.55
C LEU A 63 -10.56 4.69 13.66
N ARG A 64 -11.59 4.67 12.80
CA ARG A 64 -12.67 5.66 12.85
C ARG A 64 -13.40 5.61 14.19
N ARG A 65 -13.68 4.39 14.69
CA ARG A 65 -14.32 4.20 15.99
C ARG A 65 -13.47 4.77 17.12
N PHE A 66 -12.16 4.53 17.10
CA PHE A 66 -11.22 5.04 18.09
C PHE A 66 -11.17 6.57 18.10
N ILE A 67 -10.91 7.19 16.95
CA ILE A 67 -10.86 8.65 16.79
C ILE A 67 -12.16 9.29 17.28
N LYS A 68 -13.31 8.77 16.84
CA LYS A 68 -14.62 9.30 17.23
C LYS A 68 -14.92 9.13 18.72
N ARG A 69 -14.60 7.97 19.31
CA ARG A 69 -14.97 7.63 20.69
C ARG A 69 -14.12 8.38 21.73
N PHE A 70 -12.89 8.71 21.36
CA PHE A 70 -11.95 9.46 22.18
C PHE A 70 -11.84 10.93 21.80
N GLU A 71 -12.62 11.40 20.82
CA GLU A 71 -12.64 12.79 20.35
C GLU A 71 -11.24 13.29 19.94
N LEU A 72 -10.48 12.41 19.29
CA LEU A 72 -9.13 12.70 18.83
C LEU A 72 -9.18 13.51 17.53
N ALA A 73 -8.17 14.35 17.32
CA ALA A 73 -7.91 14.90 15.99
C ALA A 73 -7.51 13.77 15.04
N ASP A 74 -7.96 13.87 13.78
CA ASP A 74 -7.50 12.96 12.73
C ASP A 74 -6.04 13.28 12.36
N VAL A 75 -5.27 12.27 11.98
CA VAL A 75 -3.83 12.43 11.73
C VAL A 75 -3.62 13.07 10.36
N PRO A 76 -2.92 14.22 10.26
CA PRO A 76 -2.67 14.87 8.98
C PRO A 76 -1.70 14.06 8.12
N LEU A 77 -1.99 13.98 6.83
CA LEU A 77 -1.15 13.31 5.83
C LEU A 77 -0.92 14.23 4.63
N PHE A 78 0.18 14.03 3.93
CA PHE A 78 0.49 14.67 2.65
C PHE A 78 0.50 13.59 1.58
N LEU A 79 -0.35 13.68 0.57
CA LEU A 79 -0.52 12.62 -0.42
C LEU A 79 0.14 13.00 -1.74
N SER A 80 0.77 12.05 -2.40
CA SER A 80 1.13 12.17 -3.81
C SER A 80 -0.12 12.34 -4.69
N GLN A 81 0.01 13.11 -5.77
CA GLN A 81 -1.01 13.17 -6.82
C GLN A 81 -0.75 12.06 -7.84
N ALA A 82 -1.67 11.11 -7.93
CA ALA A 82 -1.65 10.14 -9.01
C ALA A 82 -1.97 10.84 -10.35
N PRO A 83 -1.34 10.43 -11.47
CA PRO A 83 -1.70 10.95 -12.78
C PRO A 83 -3.14 10.55 -13.13
N GLU A 84 -3.79 11.37 -13.96
CA GLU A 84 -5.10 11.01 -14.51
C GLU A 84 -4.98 9.73 -15.35
N ALA A 85 -6.04 8.92 -15.30
CA ALA A 85 -6.15 7.75 -16.16
C ALA A 85 -6.42 8.20 -17.60
N SER A 86 -5.42 8.09 -18.47
CA SER A 86 -5.51 8.43 -19.90
C SER A 86 -5.73 7.20 -20.78
N SER A 87 -6.01 7.42 -22.07
CA SER A 87 -6.11 6.32 -23.05
C SER A 87 -4.85 5.44 -23.05
N GLY A 88 -5.04 4.12 -23.11
CA GLY A 88 -3.95 3.13 -23.09
C GLY A 88 -3.48 2.73 -21.69
N VAL A 89 -3.84 3.47 -20.64
CA VAL A 89 -3.50 3.10 -19.26
C VAL A 89 -4.31 1.88 -18.84
N GLN A 90 -3.64 0.86 -18.29
CA GLN A 90 -4.27 -0.35 -17.73
C GLN A 90 -4.40 -0.26 -16.21
N VAL A 91 -3.39 0.31 -15.55
CA VAL A 91 -3.34 0.42 -14.09
C VAL A 91 -2.76 1.77 -13.73
N VAL A 92 -3.39 2.45 -12.76
CA VAL A 92 -2.79 3.56 -12.02
C VAL A 92 -2.86 3.22 -10.55
N VAL A 93 -1.77 3.39 -9.83
CA VAL A 93 -1.73 3.36 -8.36
C VAL A 93 -1.15 4.67 -7.85
N GLY A 94 -1.64 5.16 -6.72
CA GLY A 94 -1.17 6.43 -6.20
C GLY A 94 -1.84 6.84 -4.90
N SER A 95 -1.81 8.15 -4.63
CA SER A 95 -2.20 8.71 -3.33
C SER A 95 -1.47 8.04 -2.18
N PHE A 96 -0.17 7.78 -2.38
CA PHE A 96 0.71 7.34 -1.32
C PHE A 96 1.05 8.55 -0.44
N PRO A 97 0.98 8.40 0.89
CA PRO A 97 1.45 9.43 1.80
C PRO A 97 2.95 9.70 1.62
N ASN A 98 3.28 10.93 1.24
CA ASN A 98 4.63 11.47 1.13
C ASN A 98 5.21 11.73 2.53
N LEU A 99 6.51 11.44 2.68
CA LEU A 99 7.25 11.73 3.92
C LEU A 99 7.52 13.22 4.11
N ARG A 100 7.37 14.03 3.05
CA ARG A 100 7.61 15.47 3.03
C ARG A 100 6.52 16.18 2.23
N PRO A 101 6.05 17.37 2.66
CA PRO A 101 5.30 18.25 1.78
C PRO A 101 6.26 18.80 0.70
N ASP A 102 6.26 18.16 -0.48
CA ASP A 102 6.94 18.62 -1.69
C ASP A 102 5.99 19.48 -2.56
N ASN A 103 6.54 20.08 -3.63
CA ASN A 103 5.77 20.82 -4.64
C ASN A 103 4.86 19.84 -5.40
N GLY A 104 3.65 19.63 -4.90
CA GLY A 104 2.64 18.75 -5.51
C GLY A 104 1.94 17.81 -4.52
N ALA A 105 2.35 17.76 -3.25
CA ALA A 105 1.61 17.01 -2.25
C ALA A 105 0.26 17.68 -1.92
N VAL A 106 -0.77 16.86 -1.75
CA VAL A 106 -2.11 17.31 -1.32
C VAL A 106 -2.31 16.99 0.15
N GLY A 107 -2.64 17.99 0.96
CA GLY A 107 -3.02 17.79 2.35
C GLY A 107 -4.28 16.93 2.49
N SER A 108 -4.24 15.97 3.39
CA SER A 108 -5.34 15.06 3.71
C SER A 108 -5.28 14.68 5.20
N SER A 109 -6.16 13.77 5.62
CA SER A 109 -6.13 13.13 6.93
C SER A 109 -6.14 11.60 6.77
N LEU A 110 -5.81 10.85 7.82
CA LEU A 110 -5.81 9.39 7.79
C LEU A 110 -7.18 8.84 7.34
N LEU A 111 -8.29 9.29 7.93
CA LEU A 111 -9.60 8.76 7.55
C LEU A 111 -10.02 9.20 6.15
N ASN A 112 -9.62 10.39 5.70
CA ASN A 112 -9.91 10.85 4.35
C ASN A 112 -9.08 10.10 3.30
N TRP A 113 -7.79 9.88 3.56
CA TRP A 113 -6.90 9.07 2.74
C TRP A 113 -7.41 7.64 2.52
N LEU A 114 -7.99 7.01 3.54
CA LEU A 114 -8.64 5.70 3.37
C LEU A 114 -9.79 5.71 2.33
N THR A 115 -10.37 6.88 2.06
CA THR A 115 -11.43 7.06 1.06
C THR A 115 -10.91 7.60 -0.27
N THR A 116 -9.64 8.02 -0.38
CA THR A 116 -9.06 8.43 -1.67
C THR A 116 -8.77 7.22 -2.55
N PRO A 117 -8.85 7.38 -3.89
CA PRO A 117 -8.44 6.33 -4.82
C PRO A 117 -7.00 5.87 -4.56
N ALA A 118 -6.82 4.57 -4.32
CA ALA A 118 -5.52 3.92 -4.20
C ALA A 118 -5.06 3.35 -5.54
N ALA A 119 -6.02 2.77 -6.28
CA ALA A 119 -5.78 2.14 -7.56
C ALA A 119 -6.96 2.33 -8.51
N CYS A 120 -6.64 2.43 -9.79
CA CYS A 120 -7.58 2.51 -10.89
C CYS A 120 -7.18 1.48 -11.93
N PHE A 121 -8.09 0.56 -12.25
CA PHE A 121 -7.87 -0.52 -13.21
C PHE A 121 -8.79 -0.34 -14.40
N ILE A 122 -8.25 -0.42 -15.60
CA ILE A 122 -8.99 -0.29 -16.85
C ILE A 122 -8.95 -1.63 -17.57
N ASP A 123 -10.12 -2.22 -17.80
CA ASP A 123 -10.22 -3.49 -18.50
C ASP A 123 -10.07 -3.32 -20.03
N LYS A 124 -10.03 -4.45 -20.74
CA LYS A 124 -9.92 -4.49 -22.22
C LYS A 124 -11.06 -3.80 -22.96
N ASN A 125 -12.20 -3.56 -22.30
CA ASN A 125 -13.36 -2.88 -22.85
C ASN A 125 -13.37 -1.39 -22.48
N GLY A 126 -12.33 -0.88 -21.81
CA GLY A 126 -12.25 0.49 -21.32
C GLY A 126 -13.05 0.74 -20.04
N ARG A 127 -13.59 -0.30 -19.40
CA ARG A 127 -14.32 -0.14 -18.14
C ARG A 127 -13.33 0.14 -17.02
N THR A 128 -13.57 1.26 -16.34
CA THR A 128 -12.73 1.71 -15.23
C THR A 128 -13.28 1.20 -13.90
N THR A 129 -12.41 0.60 -13.09
CA THR A 129 -12.68 0.18 -11.71
C THR A 129 -11.74 0.94 -10.79
N SER A 130 -12.28 1.87 -10.02
CA SER A 130 -11.53 2.63 -9.02
C SER A 130 -11.73 2.04 -7.62
N MET A 131 -10.62 1.81 -6.92
CA MET A 131 -10.55 1.27 -5.57
C MET A 131 -9.96 2.30 -4.64
N THR A 132 -10.68 2.62 -3.56
CA THR A 132 -10.11 3.43 -2.46
C THR A 132 -9.15 2.58 -1.62
N TRP A 133 -8.29 3.21 -0.82
CA TRP A 133 -7.40 2.49 0.10
C TRP A 133 -8.14 1.52 1.02
N ALA A 134 -9.26 1.94 1.62
CA ALA A 134 -10.08 1.05 2.46
C ALA A 134 -10.66 -0.14 1.69
N LYS A 135 -11.11 0.06 0.45
CA LYS A 135 -11.63 -1.02 -0.39
C LYS A 135 -10.53 -1.99 -0.83
N LEU A 136 -9.37 -1.46 -1.21
CA LEU A 136 -8.20 -2.24 -1.59
C LEU A 136 -7.71 -3.10 -0.41
N ILE A 137 -7.50 -2.50 0.76
CA ILE A 137 -7.11 -3.23 1.99
C ILE A 137 -8.15 -4.29 2.35
N GLY A 138 -9.44 -3.94 2.31
CA GLY A 138 -10.52 -4.88 2.61
C GLY A 138 -10.57 -6.06 1.63
N ALA A 139 -10.34 -5.82 0.34
CA ALA A 139 -10.30 -6.88 -0.67
C ALA A 139 -9.08 -7.79 -0.51
N ILE A 140 -7.89 -7.24 -0.29
CA ILE A 140 -6.67 -8.03 -0.04
C ILE A 140 -6.84 -8.86 1.24
N GLY A 141 -7.32 -8.25 2.33
CA GLY A 141 -7.55 -8.95 3.60
C GLY A 141 -8.63 -10.03 3.53
N ASN A 142 -9.66 -9.87 2.69
CA ASN A 142 -10.63 -10.93 2.43
C ASN A 142 -10.01 -12.12 1.70
N THR A 143 -9.14 -11.83 0.73
CA THR A 143 -8.58 -12.81 -0.20
C THR A 143 -7.45 -13.62 0.43
N TRP A 144 -6.52 -12.95 1.11
CA TRP A 144 -5.30 -13.58 1.63
C TRP A 144 -5.34 -13.80 3.14
N GLY A 145 -6.01 -12.91 3.88
CA GLY A 145 -5.91 -12.89 5.34
C GLY A 145 -6.98 -13.69 6.11
N SER A 146 -8.06 -14.17 5.48
CA SER A 146 -9.18 -14.76 6.24
C SER A 146 -10.11 -15.73 5.51
N HIS A 147 -10.22 -15.65 4.18
CA HIS A 147 -11.09 -16.54 3.43
C HIS A 147 -10.35 -17.08 2.20
N ALA A 148 -10.30 -18.40 2.06
CA ALA A 148 -10.01 -19.03 0.78
C ALA A 148 -11.18 -18.75 -0.17
N THR A 149 -11.21 -17.53 -0.73
CA THR A 149 -12.27 -17.12 -1.65
C THR A 149 -12.15 -17.92 -2.94
N GLU A 150 -13.28 -18.41 -3.45
CA GLU A 150 -13.34 -19.12 -4.74
C GLU A 150 -13.04 -18.19 -5.94
N HIS A 151 -13.14 -16.87 -5.73
CA HIS A 151 -12.96 -15.87 -6.78
C HIS A 151 -12.06 -14.73 -6.31
N PHE A 152 -10.89 -14.62 -6.94
CA PHE A 152 -10.02 -13.46 -6.84
C PHE A 152 -10.59 -12.32 -7.69
N ALA A 153 -10.53 -11.09 -7.17
CA ALA A 153 -10.85 -9.95 -8.00
C ALA A 153 -9.76 -9.83 -9.10
N PRO A 154 -10.11 -9.69 -10.40
CA PRO A 154 -9.13 -9.75 -11.49
C PRO A 154 -7.97 -8.77 -11.38
N TRP A 155 -8.17 -7.65 -10.67
CA TRP A 155 -7.12 -6.66 -10.43
C TRP A 155 -6.05 -7.12 -9.41
N ILE A 156 -6.40 -8.03 -8.48
CA ILE A 156 -5.44 -8.63 -7.55
C ILE A 156 -4.45 -9.46 -8.35
N ASP A 157 -4.94 -10.33 -9.23
CA ASP A 157 -4.08 -11.13 -10.11
C ASP A 157 -3.24 -10.24 -11.03
N GLN A 158 -3.84 -9.19 -11.63
CA GLN A 158 -3.12 -8.26 -12.47
C GLN A 158 -2.01 -7.51 -11.72
N SER A 159 -2.28 -7.06 -10.49
CA SER A 159 -1.26 -6.36 -9.68
C SER A 159 -0.16 -7.31 -9.20
N ALA A 160 -0.46 -8.59 -8.95
CA ALA A 160 0.54 -9.59 -8.60
C ALA A 160 1.59 -9.84 -9.71
N LEU A 161 1.24 -9.57 -10.98
CA LEU A 161 2.14 -9.73 -12.13
C LEU A 161 3.20 -8.60 -12.24
N HIS A 162 3.08 -7.54 -11.44
CA HIS A 162 3.96 -6.39 -11.50
C HIS A 162 4.89 -6.35 -10.28
N GLY A 163 6.19 -6.48 -10.50
CA GLY A 163 7.20 -6.40 -9.44
C GLY A 163 7.63 -4.97 -9.12
N VAL A 164 7.66 -4.60 -7.85
CA VAL A 164 8.19 -3.32 -7.35
C VAL A 164 9.11 -3.58 -6.15
N SER A 165 10.40 -3.26 -6.31
CA SER A 165 11.41 -3.42 -5.24
C SER A 165 11.47 -4.84 -4.64
N GLY A 166 11.35 -5.87 -5.48
CA GLY A 166 11.39 -7.27 -5.06
C GLY A 166 10.08 -7.82 -4.46
N LEU A 167 9.02 -7.01 -4.41
CA LEU A 167 7.68 -7.40 -3.99
C LEU A 167 6.73 -7.40 -5.20
N THR A 168 5.59 -8.07 -5.09
CA THR A 168 4.47 -7.78 -5.99
C THR A 168 3.95 -6.37 -5.73
N LEU A 169 3.27 -5.75 -6.70
CA LEU A 169 2.68 -4.42 -6.53
C LEU A 169 1.67 -4.42 -5.37
N THR A 170 0.90 -5.49 -5.24
CA THR A 170 -0.08 -5.68 -4.16
C THR A 170 0.59 -5.66 -2.79
N ASP A 171 1.66 -6.45 -2.63
CA ASP A 171 2.41 -6.54 -1.37
C ASP A 171 3.11 -5.22 -1.05
N PHE A 172 3.70 -4.58 -2.06
CA PHE A 172 4.31 -3.26 -1.90
C PHE A 172 3.28 -2.24 -1.41
N MET A 173 2.11 -2.17 -2.05
CA MET A 173 1.04 -1.26 -1.66
C MET A 173 0.58 -1.52 -0.22
N LEU A 174 0.39 -2.79 0.15
CA LEU A 174 -0.05 -3.17 1.48
C LEU A 174 1.00 -2.86 2.55
N GLU A 175 2.26 -3.18 2.32
CA GLU A 175 3.37 -2.92 3.25
C GLU A 175 3.51 -1.40 3.52
N ARG A 176 3.44 -0.60 2.46
CA ARG A 176 3.49 0.87 2.59
C ARG A 176 2.31 1.39 3.38
N ALA A 177 1.09 0.96 3.05
CA ALA A 177 -0.11 1.36 3.78
C ALA A 177 -0.04 0.94 5.26
N ALA A 178 0.43 -0.28 5.54
CA ALA A 178 0.58 -0.82 6.89
C ALA A 178 1.55 -0.01 7.74
N THR A 179 2.69 0.40 7.16
CA THR A 179 3.65 1.23 7.88
C THR A 179 3.08 2.60 8.22
N ILE A 180 2.39 3.24 7.27
CA ILE A 180 1.77 4.55 7.52
C ILE A 180 0.67 4.44 8.58
N VAL A 181 -0.17 3.40 8.50
CA VAL A 181 -1.21 3.17 9.51
C VAL A 181 -0.61 2.90 10.88
N GLU A 182 0.49 2.16 10.99
CA GLU A 182 1.16 1.96 12.28
C GLU A 182 1.69 3.28 12.85
N ASP A 183 2.31 4.13 12.03
CA ASP A 183 2.81 5.44 12.45
C ASP A 183 1.66 6.33 12.95
N CYS A 184 0.58 6.46 12.16
CA CYS A 184 -0.61 7.22 12.57
C CYS A 184 -1.25 6.66 13.84
N LEU A 185 -1.27 5.34 14.00
CA LEU A 185 -1.80 4.70 15.20
C LEU A 185 -0.95 5.01 16.44
N GLY A 186 0.37 5.13 16.27
CA GLY A 186 1.27 5.62 17.30
C GLY A 186 0.92 7.04 17.75
N GLU A 187 0.70 7.95 16.81
CA GLU A 187 0.30 9.34 17.10
C GLU A 187 -1.05 9.41 17.83
N LEU A 188 -2.04 8.63 17.38
CA LEU A 188 -3.35 8.55 18.03
C LEU A 188 -3.26 8.00 19.46
N LEU A 189 -2.41 6.99 19.70
CA LEU A 189 -2.20 6.43 21.03
C LEU A 189 -1.49 7.43 21.96
N ILE A 190 -0.53 8.21 21.46
CA ILE A 190 0.09 9.30 22.21
C ILE A 190 -0.96 10.35 22.57
N ALA A 191 -1.74 10.80 21.59
CA ALA A 191 -2.79 11.81 21.79
C ALA A 191 -3.87 11.36 22.78
N GLN A 192 -4.17 10.06 22.81
CA GLN A 192 -5.11 9.48 23.78
C GLN A 192 -4.52 9.37 25.21
N GLY A 193 -3.21 9.53 25.40
CA GLY A 193 -2.53 9.42 26.69
C GLY A 193 -1.93 8.04 26.96
N SER A 194 -1.68 7.24 25.92
CA SER A 194 -1.12 5.88 25.98
C SER A 194 0.26 5.77 25.27
N PRO A 195 1.25 6.63 25.58
CA PRO A 195 2.51 6.69 24.82
C PRO A 195 3.35 5.41 24.91
N LEU A 196 3.22 4.62 25.98
CA LEU A 196 3.93 3.34 26.15
C LEU A 196 3.53 2.30 25.09
N HIS A 197 2.35 2.46 24.49
CA HIS A 197 1.86 1.57 23.44
C HIS A 197 2.16 2.09 22.04
N ALA A 198 2.59 3.34 21.89
CA ALA A 198 3.01 3.89 20.61
C ALA A 198 4.42 3.38 20.25
N ARG A 199 4.62 2.94 19.00
CA ARG A 199 5.98 2.75 18.49
C ARG A 199 6.57 4.12 18.20
N MET A 200 7.88 4.26 18.36
CA MET A 200 8.61 5.27 17.61
C MET A 200 8.50 4.96 16.10
N LYS A 201 8.37 6.02 15.30
CA LYS A 201 8.27 5.97 13.84
C LYS A 201 9.30 5.01 13.24
N ARG A 202 8.86 4.09 12.38
CA ARG A 202 9.78 3.12 11.76
C ARG A 202 10.74 3.84 10.81
N ILE A 203 12.01 3.48 10.90
CA ILE A 203 12.96 3.74 9.82
C ILE A 203 12.80 2.57 8.85
N LEU A 204 12.02 2.77 7.80
CA LEU A 204 11.98 1.81 6.70
C LEU A 204 13.35 1.78 6.00
N PRO A 205 13.80 0.62 5.52
CA PRO A 205 14.96 0.56 4.64
C PRO A 205 14.70 1.47 3.44
N VAL A 206 15.68 2.30 3.10
CA VAL A 206 15.61 3.16 1.92
C VAL A 206 15.55 2.25 0.71
N ARG A 207 14.37 2.16 0.09
CA ARG A 207 14.22 1.44 -1.17
C ARG A 207 14.64 2.37 -2.30
N PRO A 208 15.21 1.83 -3.39
CA PRO A 208 15.53 2.61 -4.59
C PRO A 208 14.33 3.42 -5.13
N THR A 209 13.11 3.00 -4.77
CA THR A 209 11.86 3.65 -5.11
C THR A 209 10.96 3.77 -3.87
N ASP A 210 11.07 4.85 -3.10
CA ASP A 210 9.86 5.36 -2.43
C ASP A 210 8.93 5.75 -3.59
N MET A 211 7.74 5.16 -3.71
CA MET A 211 6.88 5.37 -4.87
C MET A 211 5.76 6.35 -4.51
N GLY A 212 5.71 7.49 -5.19
CA GLY A 212 4.59 8.42 -5.10
C GLY A 212 3.38 7.91 -5.88
N TRP A 213 3.59 7.45 -7.11
CA TRP A 213 2.56 6.82 -7.94
C TRP A 213 3.22 5.97 -9.02
N MET A 214 2.45 5.07 -9.62
CA MET A 214 2.85 4.32 -10.81
C MET A 214 1.66 4.19 -11.76
N ARG A 215 1.93 4.24 -13.06
CA ARG A 215 0.97 3.85 -14.09
C ARG A 215 1.58 2.88 -15.09
N ILE A 216 0.73 2.00 -15.59
CA ILE A 216 1.08 0.95 -16.56
C ILE A 216 0.25 1.22 -17.81
N ILE A 217 0.92 1.41 -18.93
CA ILE A 217 0.34 1.75 -20.23
C ILE A 217 0.52 0.55 -21.15
N ALA A 218 -0.58 0.06 -21.73
CA ALA A 218 -0.53 -0.91 -22.81
C ALA A 218 -0.13 -0.23 -24.11
N LEU A 219 0.85 -0.83 -24.77
CA LEU A 219 1.34 -0.45 -26.09
C LEU A 219 1.00 -1.55 -27.12
N PRO A 220 0.99 -1.22 -28.42
CA PRO A 220 0.82 -2.22 -29.47
C PRO A 220 1.90 -3.32 -29.42
N GLY A 221 1.54 -4.53 -29.85
CA GLY A 221 2.47 -5.64 -29.97
C GLY A 221 2.81 -6.30 -28.63
N ASP A 222 1.84 -6.37 -27.70
CA ASP A 222 2.04 -6.98 -26.38
C ASP A 222 3.11 -6.27 -25.55
N LEU A 223 3.26 -4.95 -25.72
CA LEU A 223 4.24 -4.17 -24.98
C LEU A 223 3.55 -3.43 -23.83
N VAL A 224 4.23 -3.27 -22.69
CA VAL A 224 3.79 -2.39 -21.61
C VAL A 224 4.85 -1.36 -21.28
N GLU A 225 4.43 -0.13 -21.02
CA GLU A 225 5.27 0.95 -20.50
C GLU A 225 4.89 1.25 -19.05
N ILE A 226 5.89 1.32 -18.18
CA ILE A 226 5.71 1.64 -16.76
C ILE A 226 6.32 3.00 -16.49
N GLU A 227 5.50 3.92 -16.01
CA GLU A 227 5.95 5.22 -15.50
C GLU A 227 5.69 5.30 -14.00
N PHE A 228 6.62 5.88 -13.25
CA PHE A 228 6.42 6.12 -11.82
C PHE A 228 7.06 7.44 -11.40
N LYS A 229 6.52 8.04 -10.34
CA LYS A 229 7.19 9.13 -9.62
C LYS A 229 7.89 8.54 -8.40
N GLY A 230 9.21 8.72 -8.34
CA GLY A 230 9.95 8.56 -7.09
C GLY A 230 9.45 9.57 -6.07
N GLY A 231 9.11 9.11 -4.88
CA GLY A 231 8.84 9.94 -3.72
C GLY A 231 10.16 10.38 -3.07
N PRO A 232 10.14 11.48 -2.32
CA PRO A 232 11.35 12.03 -1.72
C PRO A 232 11.93 11.03 -0.71
N SER A 233 13.14 10.54 -0.98
CA SER A 233 13.89 9.74 0.00
C SER A 233 14.67 10.67 0.94
N ARG A 234 15.11 10.16 2.10
CA ARG A 234 15.98 10.95 3.00
C ARG A 234 17.32 11.35 2.38
N HIS A 235 17.74 10.67 1.31
CA HIS A 235 19.10 10.77 0.75
C HIS A 235 19.14 11.26 -0.70
N ASP A 236 18.01 11.37 -1.38
CA ASP A 236 17.93 11.79 -2.78
C ASP A 236 16.88 12.89 -2.95
N PRO A 237 17.29 14.14 -3.25
CA PRO A 237 16.40 15.27 -3.46
C PRO A 237 15.85 15.36 -4.90
N GLU A 238 16.29 14.51 -5.84
CA GLU A 238 15.80 14.56 -7.22
C GLU A 238 14.45 13.81 -7.37
N ASP A 239 13.38 14.50 -6.96
CA ASP A 239 12.02 14.14 -7.31
C ASP A 239 11.87 14.15 -8.85
N GLY A 240 11.57 13.00 -9.43
CA GLY A 240 11.50 12.82 -10.89
C GLY A 240 10.45 11.79 -11.30
N VAL A 241 9.92 11.97 -12.52
CA VAL A 241 9.14 10.94 -13.22
C VAL A 241 10.12 10.12 -14.04
N TYR A 242 10.17 8.82 -13.77
CA TYR A 242 11.11 7.90 -14.40
C TYR A 242 10.33 6.92 -15.28
N PRO A 243 10.60 6.85 -16.60
CA PRO A 243 10.08 5.78 -17.44
C PRO A 243 10.92 4.53 -17.19
N LEU A 244 10.35 3.52 -16.53
CA LEU A 244 11.16 2.39 -16.07
C LEU A 244 11.41 1.37 -17.19
N VAL A 245 10.42 0.93 -17.99
CA VAL A 245 10.65 -0.19 -18.92
C VAL A 245 9.58 -0.29 -20.02
N ARG A 246 9.99 -0.78 -21.21
CA ARG A 246 9.10 -1.39 -22.22
C ARG A 246 9.24 -2.92 -22.19
N VAL A 247 8.18 -3.67 -21.89
CA VAL A 247 8.25 -5.15 -21.66
C VAL A 247 7.32 -5.91 -22.60
N GLU A 248 7.78 -6.99 -23.24
CA GLU A 248 6.93 -7.92 -24.01
C GLU A 248 6.12 -8.84 -23.07
N ARG A 249 4.81 -8.97 -23.33
CA ARG A 249 3.83 -9.73 -22.53
C ARG A 249 4.06 -11.24 -22.55
N SER A 250 4.84 -11.75 -23.50
CA SER A 250 5.09 -13.18 -23.75
C SER A 250 6.41 -13.71 -23.18
N GLY A 251 7.22 -12.87 -22.53
CA GLY A 251 8.50 -13.27 -21.97
C GLY A 251 9.29 -12.07 -21.46
N VAL A 252 9.92 -12.23 -20.30
CA VAL A 252 10.69 -11.18 -19.64
C VAL A 252 11.87 -10.77 -20.53
N VAL A 253 11.77 -9.57 -21.09
CA VAL A 253 12.94 -8.73 -21.35
C VAL A 253 12.70 -7.43 -20.61
N VAL A 254 13.18 -7.36 -19.37
CA VAL A 254 13.30 -6.11 -18.61
C VAL A 254 14.78 -5.80 -18.52
N GLY A 255 15.20 -4.74 -19.22
CA GLY A 255 16.55 -4.22 -19.15
C GLY A 255 16.56 -2.82 -18.56
N THR A 256 16.50 -2.72 -17.23
CA THR A 256 17.08 -1.61 -16.45
C THR A 256 17.13 -2.00 -14.97
N ASP A 257 18.30 -2.41 -14.48
CA ASP A 257 18.59 -2.30 -13.05
C ASP A 257 18.66 -0.81 -12.72
N LEU A 258 17.99 -0.41 -11.63
CA LEU A 258 18.40 0.77 -10.86
C LEU A 258 19.76 0.42 -10.23
N VAL A 259 20.83 0.47 -11.03
CA VAL A 259 22.19 0.24 -10.53
C VAL A 259 22.58 1.45 -9.71
N VAL A 260 22.59 1.29 -8.39
CA VAL A 260 23.27 2.23 -7.49
C VAL A 260 24.77 2.02 -7.69
N GLN A 261 25.37 2.74 -8.64
CA GLN A 261 26.82 2.79 -8.78
C GLN A 261 27.33 3.93 -7.91
N LEU A 262 28.01 3.59 -6.81
CA LEU A 262 28.70 4.56 -5.94
C LEU A 262 27.79 5.62 -5.30
N GLY A 263 26.51 5.31 -5.06
CA GLY A 263 25.58 6.22 -4.38
C GLY A 263 25.02 7.33 -5.27
N ILE A 264 25.18 7.24 -6.60
CA ILE A 264 24.58 8.16 -7.56
C ILE A 264 23.60 7.35 -8.43
N PRO A 265 22.31 7.71 -8.49
CA PRO A 265 21.39 7.11 -9.46
C PRO A 265 21.89 7.45 -10.87
N SER A 266 22.19 6.44 -11.69
CA SER A 266 22.48 6.66 -13.11
C SER A 266 21.60 5.78 -13.97
N LEU A 267 20.84 6.39 -14.86
CA LEU A 267 20.06 5.70 -15.88
C LEU A 267 20.99 5.35 -17.04
N ARG A 268 21.26 4.06 -17.27
CA ARG A 268 21.86 3.62 -18.54
C ARG A 268 20.90 2.70 -19.28
N PRO A 269 20.50 3.02 -20.52
CA PRO A 269 19.75 2.09 -21.35
C PRO A 269 20.64 0.89 -21.68
N ILE A 270 20.17 -0.32 -21.38
CA ILE A 270 20.80 -1.55 -21.84
C ILE A 270 20.29 -1.83 -23.26
N ARG A 271 21.18 -1.79 -24.26
CA ARG A 271 20.86 -2.36 -25.58
C ARG A 271 20.86 -3.88 -25.45
N VAL A 272 19.67 -4.47 -25.37
CA VAL A 272 19.52 -5.92 -25.54
C VAL A 272 19.49 -6.21 -27.03
N THR A 273 20.43 -7.01 -27.51
CA THR A 273 20.42 -7.50 -28.89
C THR A 273 19.43 -8.67 -28.94
N PRO A 274 18.44 -8.69 -29.85
CA PRO A 274 17.46 -9.79 -29.90
C PRO A 274 18.17 -11.13 -30.01
N GLY A 275 17.91 -12.04 -29.07
CA GLY A 275 18.35 -13.42 -29.17
C GLY A 275 17.74 -14.02 -30.42
N ARG A 276 18.57 -14.49 -31.36
CA ARG A 276 18.12 -15.25 -32.51
C ARG A 276 17.28 -16.41 -32.01
N SER A 277 16.00 -16.45 -32.35
CA SER A 277 15.19 -17.64 -32.15
C SER A 277 15.82 -18.77 -32.97
N ALA A 278 16.33 -19.77 -32.27
CA ALA A 278 16.67 -21.03 -32.90
C ALA A 278 15.33 -21.69 -33.26
N ARG A 279 14.96 -21.62 -34.54
CA ARG A 279 13.92 -22.50 -35.10
C ARG A 279 14.35 -23.95 -34.86
N ARG A 280 13.53 -24.72 -34.17
CA ARG A 280 13.35 -26.16 -34.38
C ARG A 280 11.89 -26.51 -34.20
#